data_AF-A0AAV8U1Q4-F1
#
_entry.id   AF-A0AAV8U1Q4-F1
#
_cell.length_a   1.000
_cell.length_b   1.000
_cell.length_c   1.000
_cell.angle_alpha   90.00
_cell.angle_beta   90.00
_cell.angle_gamma   90.00
#
_symmetry.space_group_name_H-M   'P 1'
#
loop_
_entity.id
_entity.type
_entity.pdbx_description
1 polymer ?
#
loop_
_entity_poly.entity_id
_entity_poly.type
_entity_poly.pdbx_seq_one_letter_code
_entity_poly.pdbx_strand_id
1 'polypeptide(L)'
;MIRELIVICNLSISQVELLQIWRNRRPRRLTEELLDRMLTRLALCDDSNLQALLSKLLPLTISSLSSSSSTSVRNKVIEILGHVNKRVKYQPDIALPLLDLWDLYMKSNASSPLVKNFCIIYLEMAFERAQETEKKNLMPVLVANISKVPNQHQEIILRIAAKGIGEYYAKGLDEETAFKYQFVDNSKDRELFIEFCLHLVLYQPQSQGGECVPGLSILLRVIMLRESIHWQMMPF
;
A
#
# COMPACT_ATOMS: atom_id res chain seq x y z
N MET A 1 9.35 29.19 -12.88
CA MET A 1 8.70 27.88 -12.70
C MET A 1 8.32 27.55 -11.25
N ILE A 2 9.20 27.70 -10.25
CA ILE A 2 8.80 27.50 -8.83
C ILE A 2 7.96 28.67 -8.26
N ARG A 3 8.12 29.89 -8.79
CA ARG A 3 7.35 31.07 -8.36
C ARG A 3 5.87 31.07 -8.80
N GLU A 4 5.49 30.29 -9.80
CA GLU A 4 4.08 30.22 -10.26
C GLU A 4 3.25 29.14 -9.54
N LEU A 5 3.90 28.15 -8.92
CA LEU A 5 3.23 27.14 -8.08
C LEU A 5 2.86 27.64 -6.67
N ILE A 6 3.42 28.78 -6.24
CA ILE A 6 3.16 29.36 -4.92
C ILE A 6 1.85 30.16 -4.89
N VAL A 7 1.39 30.68 -6.04
CA VAL A 7 0.19 31.52 -6.12
C VAL A 7 -1.10 30.68 -6.17
N ILE A 8 -1.04 29.42 -6.62
CA ILE A 8 -2.24 28.60 -6.89
C ILE A 8 -2.82 27.94 -5.62
N CYS A 9 -2.05 27.79 -4.53
CA CYS A 9 -2.50 27.01 -3.37
C CYS A 9 -2.63 27.74 -2.03
N ASN A 10 -2.50 29.08 -1.95
CA ASN A 10 -2.71 29.84 -0.69
C ASN A 10 -2.04 29.23 0.56
N LEU A 11 -0.90 28.55 0.40
CA LEU A 11 -0.14 27.99 1.51
C LEU A 11 0.80 29.07 2.05
N SER A 12 0.68 29.39 3.33
CA SER A 12 1.55 30.37 3.99
C SER A 12 3.02 29.92 3.93
N ILE A 13 3.95 30.89 3.91
CA ILE A 13 5.40 30.66 3.86
C ILE A 13 5.86 29.67 4.95
N SER A 14 5.18 29.65 6.11
CA SER A 14 5.44 28.71 7.21
C SER A 14 5.11 27.25 6.89
N GLN A 15 4.10 26.97 6.05
CA GLN A 15 3.74 25.61 5.63
C GLN A 15 4.77 25.02 4.66
N VAL A 16 5.33 25.87 3.79
CA VAL A 16 6.40 25.47 2.86
C VAL A 16 7.69 25.16 3.61
N GLU A 17 8.04 25.95 4.62
CA GLU A 17 9.18 25.65 5.50
C GLU A 17 8.99 24.36 6.29
N LEU A 18 7.78 24.10 6.81
CA LEU A 18 7.48 22.84 7.50
C LEU A 18 7.56 21.62 6.56
N LEU A 19 7.11 21.74 5.31
CA LEU A 19 7.26 20.70 4.29
C LEU A 19 8.72 20.49 3.89
N GLN A 20 9.52 21.54 3.81
CA GLN A 20 10.97 21.45 3.57
C GLN A 20 11.72 20.85 4.77
N ILE A 21 11.33 21.18 6.00
CA ILE A 21 11.84 20.57 7.24
C ILE A 21 11.48 19.09 7.31
N TRP A 22 10.27 18.70 6.90
CA TRP A 22 9.87 17.30 6.78
C TRP A 22 10.67 16.57 5.70
N ARG A 23 10.90 17.21 4.55
CA ARG A 23 11.68 16.68 3.42
C ARG A 23 13.18 16.54 3.74
N ASN A 24 13.74 17.37 4.62
CA ASN A 24 15.17 17.37 4.99
C ASN A 24 15.51 16.63 6.30
N ARG A 25 14.52 16.14 7.06
CA ARG A 25 14.81 15.21 8.16
C ARG A 25 15.25 13.87 7.59
N ARG A 26 16.58 13.68 7.44
CA ARG A 26 17.16 12.35 7.24
C ARG A 26 16.54 11.41 8.28
N PRO A 27 15.98 10.24 7.89
CA PRO A 27 15.45 9.31 8.87
C PRO A 27 16.56 9.01 9.87
N ARG A 28 16.29 9.22 11.17
CA ARG A 28 17.21 8.79 12.23
C ARG A 28 17.56 7.35 11.92
N ARG A 29 18.85 7.03 11.74
CA ARG A 29 19.28 5.65 11.51
C ARG A 29 18.71 4.83 12.67
N LEU A 30 17.76 3.95 12.36
CA LEU A 30 17.14 3.10 13.35
C LEU A 30 18.21 2.12 13.84
N THR A 31 18.61 2.29 15.10
CA THR A 31 19.55 1.41 15.79
C THR A 31 18.78 0.19 16.30
N GLU A 32 19.50 -0.91 16.52
CA GLU A 32 18.95 -2.13 17.09
C GLU A 32 18.22 -1.86 18.43
N GLU A 33 18.84 -1.06 19.31
CA GLU A 33 18.24 -0.64 20.58
C GLU A 33 16.89 0.08 20.42
N LEU A 34 16.73 0.89 19.37
CA LEU A 34 15.47 1.59 19.13
C LEU A 34 14.40 0.63 18.64
N LEU A 35 14.77 -0.35 17.82
CA LEU A 35 13.86 -1.41 17.38
C LEU A 35 13.45 -2.33 18.52
N ASP A 36 14.35 -2.67 19.45
CA ASP A 36 13.99 -3.44 20.65
C ASP A 36 13.01 -2.66 21.53
N ARG A 37 13.22 -1.35 21.73
CA ARG A 37 12.24 -0.50 22.43
C ARG A 37 10.89 -0.47 21.71
N MET A 38 10.89 -0.46 20.38
CA MET A 38 9.65 -0.53 19.58
C MET A 38 8.96 -1.88 19.74
N LEU A 39 9.70 -2.99 19.76
CA LEU A 39 9.19 -4.33 20.02
C LEU A 39 8.58 -4.43 21.42
N THR A 40 9.28 -3.95 22.46
CA THR A 40 8.74 -3.91 23.83
C THR A 40 7.46 -3.08 23.91
N ARG A 41 7.43 -1.90 23.26
CA ARG A 41 6.22 -1.07 23.19
C ARG A 41 5.07 -1.77 22.47
N LEU A 42 5.35 -2.52 21.40
CA LEU A 42 4.34 -3.31 20.70
C LEU A 42 3.80 -4.45 21.58
N ALA A 43 4.66 -5.11 22.36
CA ALA A 43 4.27 -6.17 23.27
C ALA A 43 3.40 -5.67 24.44
N LEU A 44 3.71 -4.50 24.99
CA LEU A 44 2.97 -3.88 26.10
C LEU A 44 1.76 -3.05 25.65
N CYS A 45 1.54 -2.87 24.35
CA CYS A 45 0.44 -2.04 23.86
C CYS A 45 -0.90 -2.75 24.03
N ASP A 46 -1.88 -2.07 24.61
CA ASP A 46 -3.27 -2.51 24.60
C ASP A 46 -3.89 -2.36 23.21
N ASP A 47 -4.90 -3.17 22.94
CA ASP A 47 -5.58 -3.21 21.64
C ASP A 47 -6.24 -1.87 21.27
N SER A 48 -6.71 -1.11 22.25
CA SER A 48 -7.29 0.23 22.05
C SER A 48 -6.28 1.24 21.48
N ASN A 49 -5.00 1.06 21.77
CA ASN A 49 -3.91 1.95 21.33
C ASN A 49 -3.14 1.37 20.13
N LEU A 50 -3.43 0.12 19.74
CA LEU A 50 -2.67 -0.60 18.72
C LEU A 50 -2.71 0.13 17.36
N GLN A 51 -3.89 0.59 16.93
CA GLN A 51 -4.01 1.36 15.68
C GLN A 51 -3.12 2.62 15.67
N ALA A 52 -3.13 3.39 16.76
CA ALA A 52 -2.32 4.61 16.90
C ALA A 52 -0.82 4.31 16.97
N LEU A 53 -0.43 3.15 17.49
CA LEU A 53 0.95 2.68 17.45
C LEU A 53 1.36 2.28 16.03
N LEU A 54 0.54 1.46 15.36
CA LEU A 54 0.83 0.91 14.03
C LEU A 54 0.92 1.97 12.96
N SER A 55 0.14 3.06 13.05
CA SER A 55 0.20 4.17 12.10
C SER A 55 1.60 4.79 11.99
N LYS A 56 2.35 4.80 13.11
CA LYS A 56 3.72 5.30 13.16
C LYS A 56 4.74 4.18 13.00
N LEU A 57 4.48 3.02 13.61
CA LEU A 57 5.40 1.89 13.65
C LEU A 57 5.68 1.36 12.24
N LEU A 58 4.63 1.07 11.46
CA LEU A 58 4.74 0.39 10.17
C LEU A 58 5.60 1.14 9.14
N PRO A 59 5.34 2.43 8.83
CA PRO A 59 6.15 3.14 7.85
C PRO A 59 7.62 3.27 8.31
N LEU A 60 7.83 3.49 9.61
CA LEU A 60 9.18 3.62 10.18
C LEU A 60 9.96 2.30 10.09
N THR A 61 9.36 1.17 10.51
CA THR A 61 10.02 -0.13 10.45
C THR A 61 10.29 -0.56 9.02
N ILE A 62 9.31 -0.41 8.12
CA ILE A 62 9.48 -0.80 6.71
C ILE A 62 10.55 0.05 6.03
N SER A 63 10.61 1.36 6.29
CA SER A 63 11.66 2.23 5.73
C SER A 63 13.08 1.81 6.13
N SER A 64 13.23 1.10 7.24
CA SER A 64 14.51 0.61 7.75
C SER A 64 15.04 -0.62 7.03
N LEU A 65 14.24 -1.26 6.17
CA LEU A 65 14.65 -2.40 5.34
C LEU A 65 15.49 -2.00 4.12
N SER A 66 15.82 -0.71 3.98
CA SER A 66 16.66 -0.20 2.90
C SER A 66 18.01 -0.93 2.81
N SER A 67 18.58 -0.98 1.61
CA SER A 67 19.82 -1.71 1.31
C SER A 67 21.03 -1.27 2.15
N SER A 68 20.99 -0.10 2.77
CA SER A 68 22.05 0.39 3.68
C SER A 68 21.94 -0.08 5.14
N SER A 69 20.90 -0.83 5.52
CA SER A 69 20.72 -1.33 6.89
C SER A 69 21.56 -2.59 7.18
N SER A 70 21.97 -2.79 8.43
CA SER A 70 22.67 -4.01 8.84
C SER A 70 21.73 -5.23 8.82
N THR A 71 22.28 -6.44 8.69
CA THR A 71 21.50 -7.68 8.75
C THR A 71 20.74 -7.82 10.07
N SER A 72 21.36 -7.44 11.20
CA SER A 72 20.69 -7.43 12.51
C SER A 72 19.42 -6.56 12.50
N VAL A 73 19.54 -5.32 12.00
CA VAL A 73 18.40 -4.39 11.87
C VAL A 73 17.29 -4.98 10.98
N ARG A 74 17.64 -5.64 9.87
CA ARG A 74 16.64 -6.28 8.99
C ARG A 74 15.90 -7.41 9.71
N ASN A 75 16.63 -8.30 10.37
CA ASN A 75 16.06 -9.42 11.10
C ASN A 75 15.11 -8.94 12.20
N LYS A 76 15.51 -7.90 12.94
CA LYS A 76 14.68 -7.29 13.99
C LYS A 76 13.43 -6.62 13.42
N VAL A 77 13.54 -5.92 12.27
CA VAL A 77 12.35 -5.39 11.60
C VAL A 77 11.40 -6.50 11.18
N ILE A 78 11.92 -7.58 10.59
CA ILE A 78 11.12 -8.74 10.18
C ILE A 78 10.42 -9.37 11.40
N GLU A 79 11.12 -9.51 12.52
CA GLU A 79 10.56 -9.96 13.80
C GLU A 79 9.38 -9.07 14.24
N ILE A 80 9.58 -7.74 14.26
CA ILE A 80 8.53 -6.77 14.61
C ILE A 80 7.32 -6.91 13.68
N LEU A 81 7.54 -6.97 12.36
CA LEU A 81 6.46 -7.12 11.38
C LEU A 81 5.72 -8.46 11.55
N GLY A 82 6.42 -9.53 11.94
CA GLY A 82 5.81 -10.80 12.32
C GLY A 82 4.87 -10.68 13.53
N HIS A 83 5.27 -9.92 14.56
CA HIS A 83 4.40 -9.62 15.70
C HIS A 83 3.20 -8.75 15.32
N VAL A 84 3.40 -7.75 14.46
CA VAL A 84 2.30 -6.92 13.95
C VAL A 84 1.27 -7.79 13.23
N ASN A 85 1.71 -8.64 12.29
CA ASN A 85 0.83 -9.55 11.56
C ASN A 85 0.01 -10.44 12.49
N LYS A 86 0.62 -11.00 13.55
CA LYS A 86 -0.08 -11.83 14.53
C LYS A 86 -1.22 -11.09 15.23
N ARG A 87 -1.02 -9.83 15.64
CA ARG A 87 -2.06 -9.04 16.32
C ARG A 87 -3.16 -8.58 15.35
N VAL A 88 -2.75 -8.10 14.18
CA VAL A 88 -3.65 -7.56 13.15
C VAL A 88 -4.51 -8.66 12.50
N LYS A 89 -4.05 -9.91 12.46
CA LYS A 89 -4.77 -11.06 11.87
C LYS A 89 -6.16 -11.28 12.44
N TYR A 90 -6.34 -11.13 13.75
CA TYR A 90 -7.61 -11.41 14.44
C TYR A 90 -8.44 -10.15 14.73
N GLN A 91 -7.97 -8.98 14.27
CA GLN A 91 -8.58 -7.68 14.52
C GLN A 91 -8.76 -6.93 13.20
N PRO A 92 -9.78 -7.28 12.38
CA PRO A 92 -9.99 -6.67 11.08
C PRO A 92 -10.35 -5.18 11.16
N ASP A 93 -10.90 -4.73 12.30
CA ASP A 93 -11.34 -3.34 12.50
C ASP A 93 -10.18 -2.35 12.69
N ILE A 94 -8.96 -2.85 12.94
CA ILE A 94 -7.78 -2.00 13.05
C ILE A 94 -7.37 -1.52 11.67
N ALA A 95 -7.49 -0.21 11.45
CA ALA A 95 -7.00 0.45 10.26
C ALA A 95 -5.47 0.51 10.27
N LEU A 96 -4.89 0.43 9.08
CA LEU A 96 -3.45 0.57 8.85
C LEU A 96 -3.18 1.85 8.06
N PRO A 97 -1.97 2.43 8.14
CA PRO A 97 -1.67 3.74 7.56
C PRO A 97 -1.57 3.69 6.03
N LEU A 98 -2.71 3.63 5.35
CA LEU A 98 -2.84 3.38 3.91
C LEU A 98 -2.07 4.40 3.07
N LEU A 99 -2.28 5.69 3.33
CA LEU A 99 -1.65 6.77 2.57
C LEU A 99 -0.14 6.83 2.84
N ASP A 100 0.30 6.66 4.09
CA ASP A 100 1.73 6.68 4.42
C ASP A 100 2.49 5.49 3.80
N LEU A 101 1.84 4.33 3.71
CA LEU A 101 2.40 3.13 3.05
C LEU A 101 2.57 3.37 1.54
N TRP A 102 1.58 3.99 0.89
CA TRP A 102 1.68 4.37 -0.52
C TRP A 102 2.79 5.40 -0.76
N ASP A 103 2.85 6.43 0.09
CA ASP A 103 3.88 7.45 0.05
C ASP A 103 5.28 6.87 0.22
N LEU A 104 5.45 5.95 1.17
CA LEU A 104 6.71 5.24 1.39
C LEU A 104 7.08 4.39 0.17
N TYR A 105 6.11 3.68 -0.40
CA TYR A 105 6.30 2.88 -1.61
C TYR A 105 6.80 3.74 -2.78
N MET A 106 6.18 4.88 -3.04
CA MET A 106 6.56 5.81 -4.11
C MET A 106 7.91 6.48 -3.88
N LYS A 107 8.23 6.86 -2.63
CA LYS A 107 9.52 7.48 -2.27
C LYS A 107 10.67 6.48 -2.24
N SER A 108 10.39 5.18 -2.10
CA SER A 108 11.43 4.16 -2.05
C SER A 108 12.11 3.97 -3.40
N ASN A 109 13.44 4.13 -3.42
CA ASN A 109 14.24 3.94 -4.63
C ASN A 109 14.19 2.48 -5.10
N ALA A 110 14.39 2.25 -6.40
CA ALA A 110 14.48 0.91 -6.99
C ALA A 110 15.57 0.03 -6.31
N SER A 111 16.58 0.65 -5.70
CA SER A 111 17.66 -0.01 -4.96
C SER A 111 17.23 -0.60 -3.60
N SER A 112 15.96 -0.54 -3.19
CA SER A 112 15.44 -1.12 -1.94
C SER A 112 14.22 -2.01 -2.19
N PRO A 113 14.40 -3.16 -2.88
CA PRO A 113 13.29 -4.05 -3.24
C PRO A 113 12.52 -4.58 -2.03
N LEU A 114 13.21 -4.87 -0.91
CA LEU A 114 12.57 -5.32 0.33
C LEU A 114 11.54 -4.31 0.85
N VAL A 115 11.87 -3.01 0.84
CA VAL A 115 10.94 -1.94 1.26
C VAL A 115 9.70 -1.96 0.38
N LYS A 116 9.86 -2.04 -0.94
CA LYS A 116 8.73 -2.09 -1.88
C LYS A 116 7.84 -3.32 -1.68
N ASN A 117 8.44 -4.49 -1.46
CA ASN A 117 7.71 -5.75 -1.26
C ASN A 117 6.88 -5.69 0.02
N PHE A 118 7.45 -5.22 1.13
CA PHE A 118 6.67 -5.07 2.36
C PHE A 118 5.61 -3.98 2.24
N CYS A 119 5.93 -2.83 1.63
CA CYS A 119 4.94 -1.80 1.39
C CYS A 119 3.75 -2.30 0.59
N ILE A 120 3.94 -3.06 -0.51
CA ILE A 120 2.81 -3.50 -1.34
C ILE A 120 1.90 -4.48 -0.59
N ILE A 121 2.47 -5.38 0.21
CA ILE A 121 1.71 -6.33 1.05
C ILE A 121 0.86 -5.58 2.09
N TYR A 122 1.49 -4.65 2.82
CA TYR A 122 0.78 -3.86 3.82
C TYR A 122 -0.20 -2.86 3.19
N LEU A 123 0.05 -2.38 1.97
CA LEU A 123 -0.86 -1.52 1.23
C LEU A 123 -2.15 -2.26 0.88
N GLU A 124 -2.05 -3.50 0.38
CA GLU A 124 -3.21 -4.34 0.09
C GLU A 124 -4.04 -4.57 1.37
N MET A 125 -3.39 -4.95 2.47
CA MET A 125 -4.05 -5.13 3.77
C MET A 125 -4.73 -3.86 4.28
N ALA A 126 -4.01 -2.74 4.21
CA ALA A 126 -4.50 -1.45 4.65
C ALA A 126 -5.71 -1.02 3.82
N PHE A 127 -5.69 -1.29 2.52
CA PHE A 127 -6.79 -0.96 1.64
C PHE A 127 -8.06 -1.71 2.05
N GLU A 128 -7.99 -3.02 2.34
CA GLU A 128 -9.19 -3.77 2.75
C GLU A 128 -9.84 -3.20 4.01
N ARG A 129 -9.04 -2.64 4.91
CA ARG A 129 -9.44 -2.13 6.24
C ARG A 129 -9.75 -0.63 6.28
N ALA A 130 -9.36 0.11 5.23
CA ALA A 130 -9.46 1.57 5.21
C ALA A 130 -10.91 2.06 5.08
N GLN A 131 -11.12 3.29 5.54
CA GLN A 131 -12.39 3.99 5.36
C GLN A 131 -12.65 4.29 3.87
N GLU A 132 -13.92 4.38 3.50
CA GLU A 132 -14.31 4.64 2.10
C GLU A 132 -13.72 5.94 1.55
N THR A 133 -13.63 6.98 2.38
CA THR A 133 -13.04 8.27 2.01
C THR A 133 -11.57 8.15 1.60
N GLU A 134 -10.78 7.38 2.36
CA GLU A 134 -9.37 7.15 2.05
C GLU A 134 -9.21 6.30 0.79
N LYS A 135 -10.01 5.24 0.64
CA LYS A 135 -10.03 4.39 -0.57
C LYS A 135 -10.30 5.22 -1.83
N LYS A 136 -11.36 6.06 -1.81
CA LYS A 136 -11.75 6.93 -2.92
C LYS A 136 -10.63 7.87 -3.35
N ASN A 137 -9.91 8.44 -2.38
CA ASN A 137 -8.83 9.37 -2.67
C ASN A 137 -7.58 8.66 -3.20
N LEU A 138 -7.32 7.41 -2.78
CA LEU A 138 -6.13 6.67 -3.20
C LEU A 138 -6.29 6.05 -4.60
N MET A 139 -7.46 5.52 -4.95
CA MET A 139 -7.66 4.75 -6.19
C MET A 139 -7.23 5.50 -7.48
N PRO A 140 -7.61 6.78 -7.72
CA PRO A 140 -7.14 7.52 -8.89
C PRO A 140 -5.62 7.67 -8.90
N VAL A 141 -5.00 7.85 -7.72
CA VAL A 141 -3.55 8.00 -7.57
C VAL A 141 -2.83 6.70 -7.91
N LEU A 142 -3.38 5.54 -7.55
CA LEU A 142 -2.83 4.22 -7.91
C LEU A 142 -2.80 4.03 -9.43
N VAL A 143 -3.93 4.32 -10.10
CA VAL A 143 -4.05 4.20 -11.56
C VAL A 143 -3.09 5.17 -12.25
N ALA A 144 -3.04 6.44 -11.83
CA ALA A 144 -2.19 7.48 -12.42
C ALA A 144 -0.66 7.28 -12.21
N ASN A 145 -0.24 6.23 -11.51
CA ASN A 145 1.18 5.94 -11.29
C ASN A 145 1.57 4.52 -11.68
N ILE A 146 0.69 3.75 -12.33
CA ILE A 146 0.91 2.33 -12.58
C ILE A 146 2.15 2.05 -13.46
N SER A 147 2.42 2.89 -14.46
CA SER A 147 3.59 2.79 -15.34
C SER A 147 4.91 3.05 -14.62
N LYS A 148 4.88 3.72 -13.45
CA LYS A 148 6.06 3.96 -12.59
C LYS A 148 6.32 2.80 -11.62
N VAL A 149 5.37 1.88 -11.53
CA VAL A 149 5.45 0.71 -10.66
C VAL A 149 6.15 -0.42 -11.42
N PRO A 150 7.08 -1.18 -10.79
CA PRO A 150 7.63 -2.39 -11.40
C PRO A 150 6.54 -3.41 -11.75
N ASN A 151 6.66 -4.09 -12.89
CA ASN A 151 5.65 -5.03 -13.40
C ASN A 151 5.14 -6.03 -12.33
N GLN A 152 6.04 -6.53 -11.47
CA GLN A 152 5.71 -7.46 -10.38
C GLN A 152 4.63 -6.93 -9.43
N HIS A 153 4.56 -5.62 -9.22
CA HIS A 153 3.58 -4.99 -8.33
C HIS A 153 2.42 -4.34 -9.07
N GLN A 154 2.51 -4.21 -10.40
CA GLN A 154 1.45 -3.56 -11.18
C GLN A 154 0.12 -4.31 -11.04
N GLU A 155 0.16 -5.64 -11.17
CA GLU A 155 -1.05 -6.47 -11.05
C GLU A 155 -1.74 -6.32 -9.69
N ILE A 156 -0.96 -6.25 -8.60
CA ILE A 156 -1.49 -6.06 -7.25
C ILE A 156 -2.19 -4.70 -7.13
N ILE A 157 -1.56 -3.64 -7.62
CA ILE A 157 -2.12 -2.28 -7.59
C ILE A 157 -3.39 -2.18 -8.44
N LEU A 158 -3.36 -2.76 -9.65
CA LEU A 158 -4.50 -2.78 -10.56
C LEU A 158 -5.69 -3.52 -9.95
N ARG A 159 -5.44 -4.63 -9.25
CA ARG A 159 -6.47 -5.35 -8.48
C ARG A 159 -7.07 -4.48 -7.36
N ILE A 160 -6.24 -3.81 -6.58
CA ILE A 160 -6.69 -2.90 -5.51
C ILE A 160 -7.58 -1.79 -6.12
N ALA A 161 -7.11 -1.16 -7.20
CA ALA A 161 -7.83 -0.10 -7.89
C ALA A 161 -9.18 -0.60 -8.44
N ALA A 162 -9.20 -1.74 -9.16
CA ALA A 162 -10.41 -2.31 -9.73
C ALA A 162 -11.43 -2.72 -8.66
N LYS A 163 -10.99 -3.33 -7.55
CA LYS A 163 -11.85 -3.67 -6.41
C LYS A 163 -12.49 -2.41 -5.82
N GLY A 164 -11.67 -1.39 -5.55
CA GLY A 164 -12.16 -0.11 -5.05
C GLY A 164 -13.17 0.55 -5.97
N ILE A 165 -12.89 0.57 -7.28
CA ILE A 165 -13.78 1.09 -8.31
C ILE A 165 -15.10 0.31 -8.27
N GLY A 166 -15.07 -1.02 -8.32
CA GLY A 166 -16.27 -1.85 -8.29
C GLY A 166 -17.14 -1.64 -7.06
N GLU A 167 -16.54 -1.61 -5.87
CA GLU A 167 -17.25 -1.37 -4.59
C GLU A 167 -17.93 0.00 -4.56
N TYR A 168 -17.31 1.01 -5.16
CA TYR A 168 -17.83 2.38 -5.16
C TYR A 168 -18.89 2.61 -6.24
N TYR A 169 -18.67 2.13 -7.46
CA TYR A 169 -19.64 2.26 -8.55
C TYR A 169 -20.96 1.55 -8.21
N ALA A 170 -20.92 0.44 -7.46
CA ALA A 170 -22.12 -0.22 -6.95
C ALA A 170 -22.96 0.65 -6.00
N LYS A 171 -22.38 1.67 -5.38
CA LYS A 171 -23.02 2.58 -4.40
C LYS A 171 -23.48 3.92 -5.00
N GLY A 172 -23.23 4.14 -6.30
CA GLY A 172 -23.57 5.38 -7.01
C GLY A 172 -22.38 6.33 -7.15
N LEU A 173 -22.22 6.91 -8.34
CA LEU A 173 -21.11 7.81 -8.69
C LEU A 173 -21.40 9.24 -8.26
N ASP A 174 -20.50 9.88 -7.52
CA ASP A 174 -20.48 11.34 -7.36
C ASP A 174 -19.62 12.00 -8.46
N GLU A 175 -20.02 13.19 -8.93
CA GLU A 175 -19.29 13.93 -9.97
C GLU A 175 -17.88 14.34 -9.53
N GLU A 176 -17.66 14.53 -8.23
CA GLU A 176 -16.36 14.87 -7.64
C GLU A 176 -15.34 13.73 -7.83
N THR A 177 -15.76 12.47 -7.65
CA THR A 177 -14.92 11.30 -7.83
C THR A 177 -14.62 11.09 -9.31
N ALA A 178 -15.60 11.29 -10.20
CA ALA A 178 -15.37 11.25 -11.65
C ALA A 178 -14.29 12.24 -12.08
N PHE A 179 -14.30 13.46 -11.53
CA PHE A 179 -13.27 14.47 -11.78
C PHE A 179 -11.87 14.02 -11.33
N LYS A 180 -11.74 13.30 -10.21
CA LYS A 180 -10.45 12.77 -9.74
C LYS A 180 -9.81 11.78 -10.71
N TYR A 181 -10.60 11.07 -11.51
CA TYR A 181 -10.11 10.17 -12.56
C TYR A 181 -9.76 10.87 -13.87
N GLN A 182 -10.18 12.12 -14.08
CA GLN A 182 -9.80 12.89 -15.28
C GLN A 182 -8.29 13.16 -15.33
N PHE A 183 -7.63 13.21 -14.17
CA PHE A 183 -6.19 13.44 -14.03
C PHE A 183 -5.29 12.25 -14.43
N VAL A 184 -5.86 11.14 -14.92
CA VAL A 184 -5.06 10.06 -15.54
C VAL A 184 -4.66 10.50 -16.96
N ASP A 185 -3.89 11.58 -17.06
CA ASP A 185 -3.47 12.19 -18.34
C ASP A 185 -2.44 11.34 -19.08
N ASN A 186 -1.69 10.51 -18.35
CA ASN A 186 -0.68 9.64 -18.93
C ASN A 186 -1.32 8.48 -19.72
N SER A 187 -1.10 8.49 -21.04
CA SER A 187 -1.64 7.48 -21.95
C SER A 187 -1.23 6.06 -21.59
N LYS A 188 -0.02 5.86 -21.05
CA LYS A 188 0.50 4.54 -20.69
C LYS A 188 -0.19 3.96 -19.46
N ASP A 189 -0.52 4.80 -18.49
CA ASP A 189 -1.23 4.38 -17.28
C ASP A 189 -2.66 3.92 -17.61
N ARG A 190 -3.34 4.66 -18.51
CA ARG A 190 -4.67 4.29 -19.01
C ARG A 190 -4.65 2.98 -19.77
N GLU A 191 -3.68 2.79 -20.66
CA GLU A 191 -3.54 1.57 -21.46
C GLU A 191 -3.40 0.34 -20.56
N LEU A 192 -2.49 0.38 -19.60
CA LEU A 192 -2.28 -0.72 -18.64
C LEU A 192 -3.54 -1.03 -17.81
N PHE A 193 -4.26 0.00 -17.38
CA PHE A 193 -5.50 -0.18 -16.62
C PHE A 193 -6.63 -0.77 -17.49
N ILE A 194 -6.83 -0.26 -18.70
CA ILE A 194 -7.85 -0.77 -19.64
C ILE A 194 -7.55 -2.20 -20.05
N GLU A 195 -6.29 -2.52 -20.37
CA GLU A 195 -5.85 -3.88 -20.70
C GLU A 195 -6.15 -4.84 -19.54
N PHE A 196 -5.85 -4.45 -18.30
CA PHE A 196 -6.19 -5.23 -17.12
C PHE A 196 -7.70 -5.42 -16.97
N CYS A 197 -8.50 -4.37 -17.11
CA CYS A 197 -9.96 -4.47 -17.07
C CYS A 197 -10.51 -5.38 -18.16
N LEU A 198 -9.95 -5.32 -19.37
CA LEU A 198 -10.33 -6.19 -20.47
C LEU A 198 -10.05 -7.66 -20.11
N HIS A 199 -8.86 -7.97 -19.59
CA HIS A 199 -8.55 -9.32 -19.11
C HIS A 199 -9.51 -9.80 -18.02
N LEU A 200 -9.93 -8.90 -17.13
CA LEU A 200 -10.87 -9.20 -16.05
C LEU A 200 -12.28 -9.50 -16.58
N VAL A 201 -12.75 -8.75 -17.57
CA VAL A 201 -14.07 -8.95 -18.22
C VAL A 201 -14.09 -10.20 -19.10
N LEU A 202 -13.00 -10.46 -19.82
CA LEU A 202 -12.87 -11.64 -20.69
C LEU A 202 -12.63 -12.94 -19.90
N TYR A 203 -12.39 -12.84 -18.60
CA TYR A 203 -12.17 -14.02 -17.76
C TYR A 203 -13.42 -14.89 -17.68
N GLN A 204 -13.28 -16.15 -18.09
CA GLN A 204 -14.31 -17.18 -17.93
C GLN A 204 -13.87 -18.17 -16.84
N PRO A 205 -14.60 -18.25 -15.71
CA PRO A 205 -14.26 -19.22 -14.67
C PRO A 205 -14.47 -20.64 -15.21
N GLN A 206 -13.46 -21.50 -15.05
CA GLN A 206 -13.60 -22.92 -15.43
C GLN A 206 -14.64 -23.59 -14.53
N SER A 207 -15.73 -24.07 -15.14
CA SER A 207 -16.73 -24.92 -14.51
C SER A 207 -16.05 -26.14 -13.89
N GLN A 208 -16.28 -26.37 -12.60
CA GLN A 208 -15.62 -27.44 -11.83
C GLN A 208 -15.72 -28.80 -12.54
N GLY A 209 -14.58 -29.41 -12.88
CA GLY A 209 -14.56 -30.76 -13.45
C GLY A 209 -13.34 -31.18 -14.27
N GLY A 210 -12.25 -30.38 -14.33
CA GLY A 210 -11.06 -30.75 -15.10
C GLY A 210 -9.78 -30.38 -14.36
N GLU A 211 -8.81 -31.30 -14.39
CA GLU A 211 -7.52 -31.25 -13.73
C GLU A 211 -6.78 -29.92 -13.94
N CYS A 212 -6.13 -29.47 -12.86
CA CYS A 212 -5.51 -28.16 -12.73
C CYS A 212 -4.30 -28.02 -13.69
N VAL A 213 -4.38 -27.10 -14.66
CA VAL A 213 -3.21 -26.68 -15.43
C VAL A 213 -2.43 -25.63 -14.62
N PRO A 214 -1.14 -25.85 -14.32
CA PRO A 214 -0.35 -24.92 -13.53
C PRO A 214 -0.05 -23.68 -14.37
N GLY A 215 -0.49 -22.50 -13.92
CA GLY A 215 -0.10 -21.25 -14.54
C GLY A 215 -0.96 -20.05 -14.18
N LEU A 216 -2.29 -20.17 -14.23
CA LEU A 216 -3.19 -19.01 -14.11
C LEU A 216 -4.48 -19.29 -13.30
N SER A 217 -4.78 -20.56 -12.98
CA SER A 217 -6.06 -20.99 -12.38
C SER A 217 -6.18 -20.73 -10.87
N ILE A 218 -5.06 -20.68 -10.14
CA ILE A 218 -5.09 -20.49 -8.67
C ILE A 218 -5.37 -19.03 -8.33
N LEU A 219 -4.71 -18.09 -9.00
CA LEU A 219 -4.77 -16.66 -8.68
C LEU A 219 -6.18 -16.08 -8.95
N LEU A 220 -6.85 -16.53 -10.00
CA LEU A 220 -8.22 -16.12 -10.31
C LEU A 220 -9.30 -16.80 -9.46
N ARG A 221 -9.04 -18.00 -8.90
CA ARG A 221 -9.90 -18.57 -7.86
C ARG A 221 -9.84 -17.77 -6.55
N VAL A 222 -8.66 -17.25 -6.19
CA VAL A 222 -8.48 -16.34 -5.05
C VAL A 222 -9.32 -15.05 -5.22
N ILE A 223 -9.40 -14.54 -6.45
CA ILE A 223 -10.13 -13.31 -6.82
C ILE A 223 -11.64 -13.40 -6.55
N MET A 224 -12.27 -14.57 -6.73
CA MET A 224 -13.73 -14.74 -6.56
C MET A 224 -14.15 -15.29 -5.19
N LEU A 225 -13.26 -15.98 -4.46
CA LEU A 225 -13.65 -16.73 -3.24
C LEU A 225 -13.52 -15.97 -1.92
N ARG A 226 -13.22 -14.66 -1.91
CA ARG A 226 -13.06 -13.91 -0.63
C ARG A 226 -12.04 -14.59 0.30
N GLU A 227 -11.00 -15.22 -0.24
CA GLU A 227 -9.94 -15.80 0.56
C GLU A 227 -8.64 -15.04 0.30
N SER A 228 -8.21 -14.26 1.28
CA SER A 228 -6.96 -13.51 1.30
C SER A 228 -5.78 -14.50 1.43
N ILE A 229 -5.44 -15.22 0.36
CA ILE A 229 -4.47 -16.34 0.38
C ILE A 229 -3.01 -15.86 0.56
N HIS A 230 -2.72 -14.57 0.36
CA HIS A 230 -1.33 -14.10 0.51
C HIS A 230 -0.77 -14.27 1.93
N TRP A 231 -1.64 -14.34 2.95
CA TRP A 231 -1.24 -14.46 4.37
C TRP A 231 -0.89 -15.88 4.83
N GLN A 232 -1.21 -16.92 4.05
CA GLN A 232 -0.87 -18.31 4.42
C GLN A 232 0.52 -18.74 3.95
N MET A 233 1.14 -18.00 3.03
CA MET A 233 2.42 -18.39 2.39
C MET A 233 3.62 -17.52 2.79
N MET A 234 3.51 -16.67 3.81
CA MET A 234 4.69 -16.05 4.41
C MET A 234 5.23 -17.00 5.49
N PRO A 235 6.34 -17.73 5.24
CA PRO A 235 6.99 -18.48 6.30
C PRO A 235 7.62 -17.46 7.24
N PHE A 236 6.99 -17.26 8.39
CA PHE A 236 7.63 -16.72 9.58
C PHE A 236 7.62 -17.82 10.64
#